data_AF-A0A2W2KGR0-F1
#
_entry.id   AF-A0A2W2KGR0-F1
#
_cell.length_a   1.000
_cell.length_b   1.000
_cell.length_c   1.000
_cell.angle_alpha   90.00
_cell.angle_beta   90.00
_cell.angle_gamma   90.00
#
_symmetry.space_group_name_H-M   'P 1'
#
loop_
_entity.id
_entity.type
_entity.pdbx_description
1 polymer ?
#
loop_
_entity_poly.entity_id
_entity_poly.type
_entity_poly.pdbx_seq_one_letter_code
_entity_poly.pdbx_strand_id
1 'polypeptide(L)'
;MRIPALPRPRSLAGQLFAMQAVLLALVVAGYALFTYVNGHSQAEDAARRQATAVARSIADAPSVRTAIHTFDPSAELQPYALRVQKDTGVDFVTIMTPGGIRWTHPDPDQIGRPFLGNIARALRGETFTETYTGTLGPSVRAVTPVKEDGRVIGLVSAGIKVEAISERVREQVAALFSVAAGVLALGAIGTYVINAQLRRHTHGMNATELSRMYDYHQAALHAVREGLLMLDAQHRVALIN
;
A
#
# COMPACT_ATOMS: atom_id res chain seq x y z
N MET A 1 0.62 25.47 27.66
CA MET A 1 0.26 24.05 27.46
C MET A 1 1.37 23.18 28.02
N ARG A 2 1.12 22.42 29.09
CA ARG A 2 2.08 21.45 29.63
C ARG A 2 1.95 20.16 28.82
N ILE A 3 3.00 19.77 28.11
CA ILE A 3 3.06 18.47 27.43
C ILE A 3 3.04 17.40 28.53
N PRO A 4 2.10 16.45 28.54
CA PRO A 4 2.08 15.39 29.54
C PRO A 4 3.35 14.55 29.41
N ALA A 5 4.09 14.43 30.50
CA ALA A 5 5.30 13.62 30.56
C ALA A 5 4.91 12.13 30.38
N LEU A 6 5.41 11.52 29.32
CA LEU A 6 5.20 10.09 29.05
C LEU A 6 5.75 9.26 30.22
N PRO A 7 5.01 8.26 30.73
CA PRO A 7 5.47 7.41 31.81
C PRO A 7 6.73 6.65 31.37
N ARG A 8 7.86 6.90 32.04
CA ARG A 8 9.12 6.19 31.78
C ARG A 8 9.00 4.73 32.25
N PRO A 9 9.27 3.74 31.39
CA PRO A 9 9.22 2.34 31.80
C PRO A 9 10.31 2.05 32.85
N ARG A 10 9.86 1.53 34.00
CA ARG A 10 10.71 1.23 35.18
C ARG A 10 11.45 -0.11 35.08
N SER A 11 11.20 -0.92 34.04
CA SER A 11 11.90 -2.19 33.81
C SER A 11 12.66 -2.18 32.48
N LEU A 12 13.80 -2.89 32.43
CA LEU A 12 14.61 -3.07 31.21
C LEU A 12 13.77 -3.62 30.04
N ALA A 13 12.89 -4.58 30.32
CA ALA A 13 11.96 -5.12 29.32
C ALA A 13 11.01 -4.05 28.75
N GLY A 14 10.50 -3.14 29.60
CA GLY A 14 9.66 -2.02 29.14
C GLY A 14 10.44 -0.99 28.32
N GLN A 15 11.72 -0.77 28.61
CA GLN A 15 12.59 0.11 27.83
C GLN A 15 12.88 -0.47 26.45
N LEU A 16 13.18 -1.78 26.37
CA LEU A 16 13.40 -2.47 25.10
C LEU A 16 12.13 -2.47 24.23
N PHE A 17 10.96 -2.72 24.83
CA PHE A 17 9.68 -2.63 24.12
C PHE A 17 9.40 -1.21 23.61
N ALA A 18 9.63 -0.19 24.44
CA ALA A 18 9.46 1.20 24.02
C ALA A 18 10.39 1.55 22.86
N MET A 19 11.64 1.09 22.89
CA MET A 19 12.60 1.28 21.80
C MET A 19 12.12 0.58 20.52
N GLN A 20 11.64 -0.67 20.61
CA GLN A 20 11.09 -1.40 19.48
C GLN A 20 9.84 -0.71 18.91
N ALA A 21 8.94 -0.21 19.76
CA ALA A 21 7.75 0.52 19.34
C ALA A 21 8.09 1.83 18.63
N VAL A 22 9.08 2.59 19.13
CA VAL A 22 9.58 3.81 18.47
C VAL A 22 10.21 3.49 17.12
N LEU A 23 11.06 2.45 17.05
CA LEU A 23 11.72 2.06 15.81
C LEU A 23 10.68 1.62 14.75
N LEU A 24 9.70 0.81 15.15
CA LEU A 24 8.61 0.40 14.26
C LEU A 24 7.75 1.59 13.83
N ALA A 25 7.42 2.51 14.74
CA ALA A 25 6.68 3.72 14.41
C ALA A 25 7.43 4.59 13.39
N LEU A 26 8.75 4.73 13.52
CA LEU A 26 9.58 5.45 12.56
C LEU A 26 9.60 4.77 11.19
N VAL A 27 9.70 3.44 11.13
CA VAL A 27 9.64 2.69 9.86
C VAL A 27 8.27 2.86 9.20
N VAL A 28 7.18 2.71 9.95
CA VAL A 28 5.81 2.88 9.43
C VAL A 28 5.58 4.32 8.95
N ALA A 29 6.02 5.32 9.72
CA ALA A 29 5.92 6.72 9.34
C ALA A 29 6.75 7.04 8.09
N GLY A 30 7.97 6.51 8.00
CA GLY A 30 8.85 6.66 6.84
C GLY A 30 8.25 6.02 5.58
N TYR A 31 7.68 4.82 5.70
CA TYR A 31 7.00 4.17 4.59
C TYR A 31 5.72 4.90 4.18
N ALA A 32 4.92 5.36 5.14
CA ALA A 32 3.71 6.15 4.88
C ALA A 32 4.05 7.47 4.16
N LEU A 33 5.14 8.13 4.57
CA LEU A 33 5.63 9.33 3.90
C LEU A 33 6.11 9.01 2.47
N PHE A 34 6.88 7.92 2.29
CA PHE A 34 7.32 7.48 0.97
C PHE A 34 6.15 7.18 0.03
N THR A 35 5.11 6.48 0.51
CA THR A 35 3.90 6.20 -0.26
C THR A 35 3.06 7.44 -0.51
N TYR A 36 2.99 8.39 0.43
CA TYR A 36 2.30 9.66 0.20
C TYR A 36 2.99 10.50 -0.89
N VAL A 37 4.32 10.59 -0.85
CA VAL A 37 5.11 11.38 -1.81
C VAL A 37 5.19 10.71 -3.18
N ASN A 38 5.33 9.39 -3.24
CA ASN A 38 5.59 8.66 -4.50
C ASN A 38 4.42 7.82 -5.02
N GLY A 39 3.37 7.60 -4.22
CA GLY A 39 2.26 6.71 -4.58
C GLY A 39 1.38 7.26 -5.69
N HIS A 40 1.18 8.58 -5.74
CA HIS A 40 0.36 9.21 -6.78
C HIS A 40 1.00 9.09 -8.17
N SER A 41 2.32 9.32 -8.30
CA SER A 41 3.00 9.27 -9.60
C SER A 41 3.09 7.85 -10.16
N GLN A 42 3.45 6.87 -9.33
CA GLN A 42 3.56 5.48 -9.78
C GLN A 42 2.21 4.89 -10.18
N ALA A 43 1.15 5.19 -9.42
CA ALA A 43 -0.18 4.68 -9.69
C ALA A 43 -0.80 5.34 -10.94
N GLU A 44 -0.58 6.65 -11.14
CA GLU A 44 -0.93 7.31 -12.40
C GLU A 44 -0.17 6.73 -13.59
N ASP A 45 1.13 6.47 -13.47
CA ASP A 45 1.92 5.91 -14.57
C ASP A 45 1.50 4.48 -14.91
N ALA A 46 1.17 3.67 -13.89
CA ALA A 46 0.58 2.36 -14.10
C ALA A 46 -0.77 2.47 -14.83
N ALA A 47 -1.62 3.42 -14.41
CA ALA A 47 -2.89 3.69 -15.09
C ALA A 47 -2.70 4.15 -16.54
N ARG A 48 -1.74 5.05 -16.82
CA ARG A 48 -1.38 5.49 -18.18
C ARG A 48 -0.95 4.30 -19.05
N ARG A 49 -0.07 3.43 -18.53
CA ARG A 49 0.40 2.25 -19.25
C ARG A 49 -0.73 1.27 -19.55
N GLN A 50 -1.57 0.97 -18.56
CA GLN A 50 -2.71 0.06 -18.70
C GLN A 50 -3.74 0.62 -19.70
N ALA A 51 -4.17 1.88 -19.53
CA ALA A 51 -5.09 2.53 -20.45
C ALA A 51 -4.55 2.57 -21.89
N THR A 52 -3.25 2.84 -22.07
CA THR A 52 -2.60 2.84 -23.39
C THR A 52 -2.58 1.46 -24.01
N ALA A 53 -2.24 0.42 -23.24
CA ALA A 53 -2.18 -0.95 -23.71
C ALA A 53 -3.58 -1.45 -24.16
N VAL A 54 -4.62 -1.14 -23.38
CA VAL A 54 -6.01 -1.49 -23.72
C VAL A 54 -6.46 -0.73 -24.96
N ALA A 55 -6.29 0.59 -24.99
CA ALA A 55 -6.72 1.41 -26.12
C ALA A 55 -6.05 0.98 -27.44
N ARG A 56 -4.73 0.73 -27.42
CA ARG A 56 -3.99 0.25 -28.59
C ARG A 56 -4.43 -1.14 -29.04
N SER A 57 -4.57 -2.08 -28.09
CA SER A 57 -5.05 -3.43 -28.41
C SER A 57 -6.41 -3.43 -29.10
N ILE A 58 -7.34 -2.58 -28.64
CA ILE A 58 -8.64 -2.39 -29.27
C ILE A 58 -8.50 -1.78 -30.65
N ALA A 59 -7.68 -0.73 -30.80
CA ALA A 59 -7.51 -0.05 -32.08
C ALA A 59 -6.84 -0.92 -33.16
N ASP A 60 -5.99 -1.85 -32.74
CA ASP A 60 -5.33 -2.80 -33.62
C ASP A 60 -6.21 -4.01 -33.96
N ALA A 61 -7.33 -4.23 -33.24
CA ALA A 61 -8.20 -5.39 -33.42
C ALA A 61 -8.94 -5.36 -34.79
N PRO A 62 -8.82 -6.41 -35.62
CA PRO A 62 -9.54 -6.50 -36.90
C PRO A 62 -11.05 -6.42 -36.74
N SER A 63 -11.60 -7.01 -35.68
CA SER A 63 -13.04 -6.95 -35.40
C SER A 63 -13.55 -5.53 -35.17
N VAL A 64 -12.73 -4.65 -34.59
CA VAL A 64 -13.10 -3.24 -34.41
C VAL A 64 -13.13 -2.53 -35.76
N ARG A 65 -12.16 -2.80 -36.64
CA ARG A 65 -12.16 -2.24 -38.00
C ARG A 65 -13.37 -2.71 -38.81
N THR A 66 -13.70 -4.00 -38.76
CA THR A 66 -14.89 -4.55 -39.43
C THR A 66 -16.17 -3.92 -38.89
N ALA A 67 -16.33 -3.83 -37.57
CA ALA A 67 -17.54 -3.30 -36.94
C ALA A 67 -17.78 -1.81 -37.26
N ILE A 68 -16.71 -1.00 -37.41
CA ILE A 68 -16.82 0.41 -37.79
C ILE A 68 -17.54 0.62 -39.13
N HIS A 69 -17.41 -0.33 -40.07
CA HIS A 69 -18.00 -0.25 -41.40
C HIS A 69 -19.44 -0.79 -41.49
N THR A 70 -19.98 -1.31 -40.38
CA THR A 70 -21.36 -1.80 -40.33
C THR A 70 -22.37 -0.64 -40.32
N PHE A 71 -23.64 -0.95 -40.61
CA PHE A 71 -24.70 0.05 -40.59
C PHE A 71 -24.95 0.63 -39.18
N ASP A 72 -24.77 -0.20 -38.15
CA ASP A 72 -24.82 0.23 -36.74
C ASP A 72 -23.59 -0.29 -35.98
N PRO A 73 -22.47 0.47 -36.01
CA PRO A 73 -21.26 0.08 -35.29
C PRO A 73 -21.48 -0.08 -33.78
N SER A 74 -22.44 0.64 -33.20
CA SER A 74 -22.70 0.60 -31.76
C SER A 74 -23.23 -0.77 -31.33
N ALA A 75 -24.06 -1.41 -32.15
CA ALA A 75 -24.62 -2.73 -31.86
C ALA A 75 -23.54 -3.81 -31.64
N GLU A 76 -22.43 -3.72 -32.37
CA GLU A 76 -21.31 -4.66 -32.23
C GLU A 76 -20.25 -4.18 -31.23
N LEU A 77 -19.89 -2.89 -31.29
CA LEU A 77 -18.79 -2.33 -30.52
C LEU A 77 -19.15 -2.15 -29.04
N GLN A 78 -20.39 -1.79 -28.70
CA GLN A 78 -20.80 -1.55 -27.31
C GLN A 78 -20.67 -2.79 -26.42
N PRO A 79 -21.25 -3.97 -26.76
CA PRO A 79 -21.09 -5.15 -25.92
C PRO A 79 -19.63 -5.63 -25.85
N TYR A 80 -18.85 -5.42 -26.91
CA TYR A 80 -17.41 -5.70 -26.89
C TYR A 80 -16.66 -4.77 -25.93
N ALA A 81 -16.90 -3.46 -26.00
CA ALA A 81 -16.28 -2.47 -25.13
C ALA A 81 -16.58 -2.72 -23.65
N LEU A 82 -17.82 -3.10 -23.31
CA LEU A 82 -18.21 -3.45 -21.94
C LEU A 82 -17.51 -4.72 -21.43
N ARG A 83 -17.32 -5.73 -22.28
CA ARG A 83 -16.54 -6.93 -21.92
C ARG A 83 -15.08 -6.58 -21.67
N VAL A 84 -14.45 -5.85 -22.58
CA VAL A 84 -13.05 -5.42 -22.41
C VAL A 84 -12.89 -4.57 -21.15
N GLN A 85 -13.83 -3.65 -20.89
CA GLN A 85 -13.85 -2.86 -19.66
C GLN A 85 -13.83 -3.76 -18.42
N LYS A 86 -14.72 -4.74 -18.35
CA LYS A 86 -14.82 -5.69 -17.23
C LYS A 86 -13.55 -6.54 -17.07
N ASP A 87 -13.03 -7.07 -18.16
CA ASP A 87 -11.92 -8.04 -18.14
C ASP A 87 -10.57 -7.36 -17.87
N THR A 88 -10.40 -6.11 -18.29
CA THR A 88 -9.15 -5.36 -18.13
C THR A 88 -9.15 -4.44 -16.91
N GLY A 89 -10.30 -4.25 -16.26
CA GLY A 89 -10.44 -3.39 -15.09
C GLY A 89 -10.17 -1.91 -15.36
N VAL A 90 -10.35 -1.45 -16.60
CA VAL A 90 -10.45 -0.02 -16.93
C VAL A 90 -11.86 0.47 -16.63
N ASP A 91 -12.03 1.76 -16.35
CA ASP A 91 -13.33 2.32 -15.97
C ASP A 91 -14.24 2.65 -17.16
N PHE A 92 -13.64 2.85 -18.34
CA PHE A 92 -14.40 3.01 -19.58
C PHE A 92 -13.58 2.64 -20.81
N VAL A 93 -14.31 2.24 -21.85
CA VAL A 93 -13.82 2.09 -23.22
C VAL A 93 -14.78 2.82 -24.15
N THR A 94 -14.27 3.81 -24.87
CA THR A 94 -15.02 4.64 -25.82
C THR A 94 -14.38 4.51 -27.19
N ILE A 95 -15.08 3.85 -28.11
CA ILE A 95 -14.75 3.83 -29.54
C ILE A 95 -15.62 4.89 -30.20
N MET A 96 -15.03 5.72 -31.06
CA MET A 96 -15.69 6.89 -31.62
C MET A 96 -15.28 7.14 -33.07
N THR A 97 -16.12 7.86 -33.80
CA THR A 97 -15.84 8.33 -35.16
C THR A 97 -14.63 9.28 -35.18
N PRO A 98 -14.02 9.55 -36.35
CA PRO A 98 -13.03 10.63 -36.48
C PRO A 98 -13.58 12.02 -36.10
N GLY A 99 -14.90 12.21 -36.16
CA GLY A 99 -15.57 13.42 -35.68
C GLY A 99 -15.75 13.47 -34.15
N GLY A 100 -15.29 12.46 -33.42
CA GLY A 100 -15.43 12.36 -31.97
C GLY A 100 -16.82 11.95 -31.50
N ILE A 101 -17.66 11.36 -32.36
CA ILE A 101 -18.99 10.86 -31.97
C ILE A 101 -18.87 9.45 -31.41
N ARG A 102 -19.34 9.22 -30.19
CA ARG A 102 -19.18 7.93 -29.50
C ARG A 102 -20.07 6.84 -30.12
N TRP A 103 -19.47 5.70 -30.45
CA TRP A 103 -20.21 4.44 -30.67
C TRP A 103 -20.36 3.63 -29.38
N THR A 104 -19.42 3.80 -28.43
CA THR A 104 -19.46 3.08 -27.15
C THR A 104 -19.30 4.00 -25.96
N HIS A 105 -19.98 3.69 -24.87
CA HIS A 105 -19.81 4.38 -23.59
C HIS A 105 -20.44 3.54 -22.45
N PRO A 106 -19.89 3.55 -21.22
CA PRO A 106 -20.49 2.80 -20.11
C PRO A 106 -21.91 3.23 -19.76
N ASP A 107 -22.18 4.53 -19.86
CA ASP A 107 -23.53 5.12 -19.83
C ASP A 107 -24.11 5.16 -21.26
N PRO A 108 -25.16 4.37 -21.57
CA PRO A 108 -25.77 4.31 -22.91
C PRO A 108 -26.29 5.66 -23.41
N ASP A 109 -26.69 6.57 -22.52
CA ASP A 109 -27.25 7.87 -22.90
C ASP A 109 -26.21 8.81 -23.53
N GLN A 110 -24.92 8.47 -23.42
CA GLN A 110 -23.81 9.20 -24.04
C GLN A 110 -23.41 8.66 -25.41
N ILE A 111 -23.95 7.52 -25.85
CA ILE A 111 -23.73 6.99 -27.20
C ILE A 111 -24.36 7.96 -28.21
N GLY A 112 -23.65 8.22 -29.31
CA GLY A 112 -24.04 9.22 -30.30
C GLY A 112 -23.73 10.68 -29.91
N ARG A 113 -23.26 10.95 -28.68
CA ARG A 113 -22.85 12.30 -28.27
C ARG A 113 -21.36 12.58 -28.54
N PRO A 114 -20.95 13.85 -28.68
CA PRO A 114 -19.54 14.22 -28.81
C PRO A 114 -18.70 13.83 -27.59
N PHE A 115 -17.50 13.33 -27.85
CA PHE A 115 -16.49 13.02 -26.85
C PHE A 115 -16.02 14.27 -26.11
N LEU A 116 -15.88 14.17 -24.78
CA LEU A 116 -15.34 15.23 -23.93
C LEU A 116 -13.88 14.92 -23.60
N GLY A 117 -12.96 15.51 -24.37
CA GLY A 117 -11.51 15.34 -24.24
C GLY A 117 -10.80 15.75 -25.52
N ASN A 118 -9.49 15.59 -25.58
CA ASN A 118 -8.73 15.93 -26.79
C ASN A 118 -8.71 14.75 -27.76
N ILE A 119 -8.82 15.05 -29.07
CA ILE A 119 -8.69 14.04 -30.14
C ILE A 119 -7.69 14.43 -31.24
N ALA A 120 -7.26 15.70 -31.28
CA ALA A 120 -6.49 16.27 -32.39
C ALA A 120 -5.19 15.52 -32.70
N ARG A 121 -4.48 15.03 -31.66
CA ARG A 121 -3.24 14.26 -31.83
C ARG A 121 -3.53 12.87 -32.42
N ALA A 122 -4.56 12.20 -31.91
CA ALA A 122 -4.97 10.89 -32.42
C ALA A 122 -5.47 10.98 -33.87
N LEU A 123 -6.14 12.06 -34.26
CA LEU A 123 -6.51 12.32 -35.65
C LEU A 123 -5.30 12.47 -36.59
N ARG A 124 -4.15 12.93 -36.08
CA ARG A 124 -2.88 12.94 -36.83
C ARG A 124 -2.14 11.60 -36.78
N GLY A 125 -2.74 10.58 -36.20
CA GLY A 125 -2.15 9.25 -36.12
C GLY A 125 -1.29 9.00 -34.87
N GLU A 126 -1.29 9.90 -33.89
CA GLU A 126 -0.48 9.77 -32.67
C GLU A 126 -1.30 9.20 -31.49
N THR A 127 -0.83 8.13 -30.85
CA THR A 127 -1.34 7.76 -29.52
C THR A 127 -0.81 8.72 -28.47
N PHE A 128 -1.67 9.16 -27.56
CA PHE A 128 -1.25 9.96 -26.42
C PHE A 128 -2.07 9.67 -25.16
N THR A 129 -1.56 10.11 -24.02
CA THR A 129 -2.26 10.06 -22.74
C THR A 129 -2.54 11.45 -22.22
N GLU A 130 -3.64 11.61 -21.51
CA GLU A 130 -3.98 12.85 -20.81
C GLU A 130 -4.73 12.54 -19.51
N THR A 131 -4.69 13.51 -18.58
CA THR A 131 -5.62 13.56 -17.45
C THR A 131 -6.67 14.60 -17.79
N TYR A 132 -7.95 14.19 -17.82
CA TYR A 132 -9.05 15.08 -18.20
C TYR A 132 -10.34 14.70 -17.47
N THR A 133 -11.20 15.67 -17.22
CA THR A 133 -12.50 15.47 -16.57
C THR A 133 -13.58 15.25 -17.62
N GLY A 134 -14.10 14.02 -17.72
CA GLY A 134 -15.17 13.66 -18.65
C GLY A 134 -16.54 13.53 -17.97
N THR A 135 -17.46 12.86 -18.66
CA THR A 135 -18.80 12.49 -18.16
C THR A 135 -18.75 11.64 -16.88
N LEU A 136 -17.67 10.89 -16.69
CA LEU A 136 -17.48 9.98 -15.55
C LEU A 136 -16.58 10.56 -14.43
N GLY A 137 -16.20 11.83 -14.53
CA GLY A 137 -15.28 12.50 -13.60
C GLY A 137 -13.82 12.56 -14.10
N PRO A 138 -12.88 12.96 -13.22
CA PRO A 138 -11.44 12.99 -13.52
C PRO A 138 -10.90 11.60 -13.85
N SER A 139 -10.19 11.48 -14.96
CA SER A 139 -9.60 10.20 -15.38
C SER A 139 -8.27 10.39 -16.11
N VAL A 140 -7.37 9.43 -15.88
CA VAL A 140 -6.20 9.21 -16.72
C VAL A 140 -6.66 8.35 -17.89
N ARG A 141 -6.49 8.85 -19.12
CA ARG A 141 -6.94 8.16 -20.33
C ARG A 141 -5.85 8.12 -21.38
N ALA A 142 -5.91 7.11 -22.23
CA ALA A 142 -5.19 7.07 -23.49
C ALA A 142 -6.19 7.30 -24.62
N VAL A 143 -5.74 7.98 -25.67
CA VAL A 143 -6.49 8.13 -26.93
C VAL A 143 -5.58 7.69 -28.06
N THR A 144 -6.07 6.79 -28.91
CA THR A 144 -5.30 6.22 -30.02
C THR A 144 -6.15 6.12 -31.28
N PRO A 145 -5.58 6.33 -32.47
CA PRO A 145 -6.28 6.13 -33.73
C PRO A 145 -6.51 4.65 -34.05
N VAL A 146 -7.66 4.36 -34.65
CA VAL A 146 -7.89 3.15 -35.45
C VAL A 146 -7.50 3.48 -36.89
N LYS A 147 -6.55 2.72 -37.46
CA LYS A 147 -6.03 2.98 -38.80
C LYS A 147 -6.39 1.86 -39.77
N GLU A 148 -6.70 2.23 -41.00
CA GLU A 148 -6.90 1.34 -42.14
C GLU A 148 -6.26 1.99 -43.37
N ASP A 149 -5.37 1.27 -44.06
CA ASP A 149 -4.63 1.77 -45.23
C ASP A 149 -3.99 3.16 -45.04
N GLY A 150 -3.44 3.39 -43.84
CA GLY A 150 -2.79 4.65 -43.47
C GLY A 150 -3.74 5.81 -43.12
N ARG A 151 -5.06 5.61 -43.18
CA ARG A 151 -6.08 6.60 -42.81
C ARG A 151 -6.66 6.30 -41.43
N VAL A 152 -6.99 7.35 -40.69
CA VAL A 152 -7.68 7.24 -39.39
C VAL A 152 -9.18 7.08 -39.65
N ILE A 153 -9.73 5.91 -39.37
CA ILE A 153 -11.16 5.57 -39.58
C ILE A 153 -11.99 5.64 -38.30
N GLY A 154 -11.33 5.75 -37.16
CA GLY A 154 -11.96 5.87 -35.84
C GLY A 154 -10.92 6.18 -34.78
N LEU A 155 -11.37 6.41 -33.56
CA LEU A 155 -10.52 6.64 -32.40
C LEU A 155 -10.99 5.75 -31.25
N VAL A 156 -10.05 5.34 -30.40
CA VAL A 156 -10.34 4.61 -29.16
C VAL A 156 -9.80 5.42 -28.00
N SER A 157 -10.63 5.62 -26.98
CA SER A 157 -10.20 6.07 -25.67
C SER A 157 -10.51 5.02 -24.61
N ALA A 158 -9.52 4.68 -23.80
CA ALA A 158 -9.70 3.90 -22.58
C ALA A 158 -9.15 4.71 -21.40
N GLY A 159 -9.76 4.60 -20.24
CA GLY A 159 -9.31 5.36 -19.08
C GLY A 159 -9.66 4.72 -17.74
N ILE A 160 -8.93 5.18 -16.73
CA ILE A 160 -9.07 4.79 -15.32
C ILE A 160 -9.34 6.07 -14.53
N LYS A 161 -10.39 6.06 -13.69
CA LYS A 161 -10.77 7.16 -12.82
C LYS A 161 -9.72 7.41 -11.77
N VAL A 162 -9.50 8.68 -11.43
CA VAL A 162 -8.53 9.06 -10.40
C VAL A 162 -8.96 8.56 -9.01
N GLU A 163 -10.26 8.45 -8.76
CA GLU A 163 -10.81 7.91 -7.52
C GLU A 163 -10.46 6.42 -7.34
N ALA A 164 -10.49 5.63 -8.42
CA ALA A 164 -10.11 4.23 -8.40
C ALA A 164 -8.60 4.05 -8.11
N ILE A 165 -7.77 5.01 -8.54
CA ILE A 165 -6.33 5.06 -8.18
C ILE A 165 -6.17 5.30 -6.67
N SER A 166 -6.98 6.20 -6.11
CA SER A 166 -6.93 6.58 -4.69
C SER A 166 -7.38 5.46 -3.75
N GLU A 167 -8.40 4.69 -4.13
CA GLU A 167 -8.87 3.53 -3.35
C GLU A 167 -7.82 2.42 -3.22
N ARG A 168 -7.15 2.06 -4.33
CA ARG A 168 -6.09 1.04 -4.31
C ARG A 168 -4.93 1.42 -3.37
N VAL A 169 -4.55 2.71 -3.36
CA VAL A 169 -3.52 3.21 -2.44
C VAL A 169 -3.98 3.09 -0.98
N ARG A 170 -5.24 3.40 -0.70
CA ARG A 170 -5.82 3.31 0.65
C ARG A 170 -5.83 1.87 1.17
N GLU A 171 -6.17 0.88 0.34
CA GLU A 171 -6.14 -0.54 0.72
C GLU A 171 -4.72 -0.99 1.07
N GLN A 172 -3.71 -0.62 0.28
CA GLN A 172 -2.32 -0.94 0.57
C GLN A 172 -1.84 -0.33 1.89
N VAL A 173 -2.20 0.91 2.15
CA VAL A 173 -1.89 1.59 3.42
C VAL A 173 -2.61 0.90 4.59
N ALA A 174 -3.87 0.50 4.44
CA ALA A 174 -4.61 -0.21 5.46
C ALA A 174 -3.99 -1.58 5.79
N ALA A 175 -3.56 -2.33 4.78
CA ALA A 175 -2.86 -3.60 4.95
C ALA A 175 -1.51 -3.43 5.69
N LEU A 176 -0.79 -2.34 5.43
CA LEU A 176 0.42 -2.02 6.19
C LEU A 176 0.11 -1.76 7.66
N PHE A 177 -0.90 -0.94 7.95
CA PHE A 177 -1.29 -0.63 9.33
C PHE A 177 -1.75 -1.88 10.09
N SER A 178 -2.45 -2.81 9.45
CA SER A 178 -2.86 -4.06 10.09
C SER A 178 -1.67 -4.95 10.44
N VAL A 179 -0.67 -5.07 9.55
CA VAL A 179 0.58 -5.78 9.86
C VAL A 179 1.33 -5.10 11.01
N ALA A 180 1.48 -3.78 10.97
CA ALA A 180 2.15 -3.02 12.03
C ALA A 180 1.46 -3.20 13.39
N ALA A 181 0.12 -3.15 13.42
CA ALA A 181 -0.65 -3.40 14.63
C ALA A 181 -0.45 -4.84 15.15
N GLY A 182 -0.41 -5.83 14.26
CA GLY A 182 -0.12 -7.22 14.61
C GLY A 182 1.27 -7.40 15.24
N VAL A 183 2.30 -6.78 14.66
CA VAL A 183 3.67 -6.81 15.20
C VAL A 183 3.75 -6.15 16.58
N LEU A 184 3.07 -5.00 16.77
CA LEU A 184 3.01 -4.34 18.08
C LEU A 184 2.29 -5.18 19.13
N ALA A 185 1.17 -5.80 18.77
CA ALA A 185 0.44 -6.67 19.67
C ALA A 185 1.29 -7.88 20.10
N LEU A 186 1.98 -8.52 19.16
CA LEU A 186 2.91 -9.62 19.45
C LEU A 186 4.06 -9.17 20.35
N GLY A 187 4.66 -8.00 20.07
CA GLY A 187 5.72 -7.43 20.91
C GLY A 187 5.23 -7.13 22.33
N ALA A 188 4.01 -6.61 22.47
CA ALA A 188 3.41 -6.28 23.78
C ALA A 188 3.14 -7.55 24.59
N ILE A 189 2.58 -8.58 23.96
CA ILE A 189 2.35 -9.90 24.58
C ILE A 189 3.69 -10.52 25.00
N GLY A 190 4.68 -10.55 24.12
CA GLY A 190 6.01 -11.10 24.43
C GLY A 190 6.68 -10.38 25.60
N THR A 191 6.64 -9.04 25.60
CA THR A 191 7.17 -8.23 26.70
C THR A 191 6.46 -8.52 28.02
N TYR A 192 5.13 -8.64 27.98
CA TYR A 192 4.33 -8.98 29.16
C TYR A 192 4.69 -10.35 29.72
N VAL A 193 4.79 -11.39 28.86
CA VAL A 193 5.14 -12.76 29.26
C VAL A 193 6.54 -12.81 29.87
N ILE A 194 7.53 -12.20 29.21
CA ILE A 194 8.92 -12.15 29.71
C ILE A 194 8.97 -11.44 31.07
N ASN A 195 8.27 -10.31 31.21
CA ASN A 195 8.26 -9.54 32.46
C ASN A 195 7.54 -10.31 33.59
N ALA A 196 6.47 -11.04 33.28
CA ALA A 196 5.78 -11.89 34.25
C ALA A 196 6.66 -13.07 34.69
N GLN A 197 7.38 -13.68 33.76
CA GLN A 197 8.30 -14.78 34.04
C GLN A 197 9.50 -14.31 34.86
N LEU A 198 10.09 -13.17 34.51
CA LEU A 198 11.15 -12.53 35.29
C LEU A 198 10.69 -12.24 36.71
N ARG A 199 9.51 -11.61 36.89
CA ARG A 199 8.95 -11.37 38.23
C ARG A 199 8.75 -12.67 39.03
N ARG A 200 8.35 -13.77 38.39
CA ARG A 200 8.23 -15.06 39.08
C ARG A 200 9.59 -15.59 39.52
N HIS A 201 10.61 -15.57 38.65
CA HIS A 201 11.95 -16.06 38.99
C HIS A 201 12.66 -15.15 40.01
N THR A 202 12.53 -13.83 39.89
CA THR A 202 13.12 -12.86 40.83
C THR A 202 12.28 -12.63 42.09
N HIS A 203 11.23 -13.43 42.33
CA HIS A 203 10.36 -13.30 43.50
C HIS A 203 9.76 -11.90 43.66
N GLY A 204 9.51 -11.22 42.53
CA GLY A 204 8.96 -9.87 42.49
C GLY A 204 9.99 -8.74 42.66
N MET A 205 11.28 -9.06 42.87
CA MET A 205 12.33 -8.06 43.03
C MET A 205 12.54 -7.25 41.75
N ASN A 206 12.67 -5.94 41.91
CA ASN A 206 13.03 -5.01 40.82
C ASN A 206 14.56 -4.95 40.60
N ALA A 207 15.00 -4.35 39.48
CA ALA A 207 16.43 -4.32 39.12
C ALA A 207 17.32 -3.65 40.20
N THR A 208 16.80 -2.62 40.87
CA THR A 208 17.47 -1.94 41.98
C THR A 208 17.60 -2.82 43.23
N GLU A 209 16.60 -3.63 43.54
CA GLU A 209 16.65 -4.60 44.64
C GLU A 209 17.62 -5.74 44.35
N LEU A 210 17.67 -6.22 43.09
CA LEU A 210 18.64 -7.22 42.67
C LEU A 210 20.09 -6.70 42.82
N SER A 211 20.35 -5.46 42.41
CA SER A 211 21.66 -4.82 42.57
C SER A 211 22.02 -4.69 44.04
N ARG A 212 21.09 -4.24 44.90
CA ARG A 212 21.35 -4.11 46.34
C ARG A 212 21.60 -5.44 47.03
N MET A 213 20.91 -6.51 46.62
CA MET A 213 21.14 -7.84 47.17
C MET A 213 22.52 -8.38 46.77
N TYR A 214 22.97 -8.11 45.54
CA TYR A 214 24.32 -8.41 45.08
C TYR A 214 25.38 -7.62 45.88
N ASP A 215 25.18 -6.31 46.05
CA ASP A 215 26.08 -5.45 46.83
C ASP A 215 26.18 -5.89 48.30
N TYR A 216 25.04 -6.27 48.90
CA TYR A 216 25.01 -6.83 50.26
C TYR A 216 25.78 -8.14 50.36
N HIS A 217 25.66 -9.02 49.38
CA HIS A 217 26.35 -10.31 49.40
C HIS A 217 27.87 -10.15 49.26
N GLN A 218 28.31 -9.23 48.40
CA GLN A 218 29.71 -8.84 48.25
C GLN A 218 30.28 -8.23 49.53
N ALA A 219 29.53 -7.31 50.15
CA ALA A 219 29.92 -6.67 51.41
C ALA A 219 30.00 -7.70 52.55
N ALA A 220 29.06 -8.65 52.64
CA ALA A 220 29.11 -9.73 53.63
C ALA A 220 30.35 -10.61 53.46
N LEU A 221 30.69 -11.01 52.23
CA LEU A 221 31.87 -11.84 51.95
C LEU A 221 33.19 -11.12 52.26
N HIS A 222 33.25 -9.80 52.10
CA HIS A 222 34.45 -9.00 52.42
C HIS A 222 34.51 -8.54 53.88
N ALA A 223 33.40 -8.53 54.60
CA ALA A 223 33.35 -8.19 56.02
C ALA A 223 33.71 -9.37 56.94
N VAL A 224 33.62 -10.61 56.44
CA VAL A 224 33.99 -11.80 57.19
C VAL A 224 35.51 -11.91 57.29
N ARG A 225 36.02 -11.74 58.51
CA ARG A 225 37.45 -11.80 58.87
C ARG A 225 37.92 -13.20 59.32
N GLU A 226 37.03 -14.18 59.37
CA GLU A 226 37.27 -15.57 59.80
C GLU A 226 36.99 -16.53 58.62
N GLY A 227 37.80 -17.57 58.43
CA GLY A 227 37.70 -18.45 57.25
C GLY A 227 36.31 -19.10 57.12
N LEU A 228 35.71 -19.00 55.93
CA LEU A 228 34.32 -19.38 55.69
C LEU A 228 34.26 -20.63 54.79
N LEU A 229 33.73 -21.73 55.32
CA LEU A 229 33.56 -23.00 54.60
C LEU A 229 32.06 -23.27 54.36
N MET A 230 31.58 -23.12 53.13
CA MET A 230 30.21 -23.49 52.75
C MET A 230 30.18 -24.87 52.12
N LEU A 231 29.20 -25.69 52.51
CA LEU A 231 28.94 -27.01 51.94
C LEU A 231 27.68 -26.99 51.07
N ASP A 232 27.69 -27.70 49.94
CA ASP A 232 26.50 -27.93 49.11
C ASP A 232 25.54 -28.94 49.79
N ALA A 233 24.36 -29.15 49.19
CA ALA A 233 23.36 -30.10 49.68
C ALA A 233 23.85 -31.56 49.72
N GLN A 234 25.00 -31.86 49.11
CA GLN A 234 25.68 -33.16 49.09
C GLN A 234 26.92 -33.18 49.99
N HIS A 235 27.06 -32.21 50.92
CA HIS A 235 28.17 -32.09 51.86
C HIS A 235 29.55 -31.90 51.21
N ARG A 236 29.61 -31.35 49.98
CA ARG A 236 30.87 -30.99 49.33
C ARG A 236 31.18 -29.52 49.50
N VAL A 237 32.46 -29.17 49.62
CA VAL A 237 32.89 -27.78 49.77
C VAL A 237 32.53 -26.98 48.53
N ALA A 238 31.60 -26.03 48.70
CA ALA A 238 31.09 -25.14 47.68
C ALA A 238 31.85 -23.80 47.64
N LEU A 239 32.37 -23.34 48.79
CA LEU A 239 33.17 -22.13 48.88
C LEU A 239 34.11 -22.20 50.08
N ILE A 240 35.36 -21.75 49.89
CA ILE A 240 36.35 -21.53 50.95
C ILE A 240 37.08 -20.20 50.69
N ASN A 241 37.32 -19.43 51.74
CA ASN A 241 38.17 -18.24 51.76
C ASN A 241 39.16 -18.34 52.92
#